data_AF-A0A225UWX5-F1
#
_entry.id   AF-A0A225UWX5-F1
#
_cell.length_a   1.000
_cell.length_b   1.000
_cell.length_c   1.000
_cell.angle_alpha   90.00
_cell.angle_beta   90.00
_cell.angle_gamma   90.00
#
_symmetry.space_group_name_H-M   'P 1'
#
loop_
_entity.id
_entity.type
_entity.pdbx_description
1 polymer ?
#
loop_
_entity_poly.entity_id
_entity_poly.type
_entity_poly.pdbx_seq_one_letter_code
_entity_poly.pdbx_strand_id
1 'polypeptide(L)'
;MLTLRTFTNALDDFDEKQSLTTRRRWWEKFLNMTIQAGWTDQMKIYEFKTMMSPAARNWMDQLGKRVRTNWGRLAREFNREYCKSRVSDSEKYYTEKQFGEVLYDETVQG
;
A
#
# COMPACT_ATOMS: atom_id res chain seq x y z
N MET A 1 -14.75 17.42 -15.33
CA MET A 1 -14.45 17.34 -13.89
C MET A 1 -14.75 15.92 -13.44
N LEU A 2 -13.75 15.05 -13.33
CA LEU A 2 -13.91 13.73 -12.70
C LEU A 2 -14.02 13.97 -11.19
N THR A 3 -15.12 13.53 -10.58
CA THR A 3 -15.41 13.75 -9.17
C THR A 3 -14.56 12.82 -8.29
N LEU A 4 -14.25 13.24 -7.06
CA LEU A 4 -13.42 12.48 -6.10
C LEU A 4 -13.84 10.99 -5.99
N ARG A 5 -15.16 10.73 -6.05
CA ARG A 5 -15.76 9.39 -5.99
C ARG A 5 -15.38 8.46 -7.15
N THR A 6 -15.18 8.95 -8.37
CA THR A 6 -14.88 8.07 -9.50
C THR A 6 -13.44 7.55 -9.46
N PHE A 7 -12.50 8.32 -8.90
CA PHE A 7 -11.12 7.90 -8.74
C PHE A 7 -10.95 6.89 -7.59
N THR A 8 -11.60 7.13 -6.45
CA THR A 8 -11.54 6.22 -5.29
C THR A 8 -12.11 4.84 -5.60
N ASN A 9 -13.13 4.75 -6.45
CA ASN A 9 -13.75 3.48 -6.84
C ASN A 9 -12.83 2.56 -7.68
N ALA A 10 -11.68 3.06 -8.17
CA ALA A 10 -10.75 2.28 -8.98
C ALA A 10 -9.61 1.64 -8.15
N LEU A 11 -9.49 1.98 -6.87
CA LEU A 11 -8.48 1.42 -5.98
C LEU A 11 -9.16 0.63 -4.87
N ASP A 12 -8.89 -0.67 -4.80
CA ASP A 12 -9.36 -1.52 -3.72
C ASP A 12 -8.79 -1.08 -2.37
N ASP A 13 -9.43 -1.50 -1.28
CA ASP A 13 -8.92 -1.27 0.08
C ASP A 13 -7.50 -1.87 0.25
N PHE A 14 -6.69 -1.20 1.06
CA PHE A 14 -5.38 -1.69 1.46
C PHE A 14 -5.52 -2.92 2.36
N ASP A 15 -4.80 -3.99 2.02
CA ASP A 15 -4.70 -5.22 2.81
C ASP A 15 -3.24 -5.47 3.22
N GLU A 16 -2.99 -5.43 4.52
CA GLU A 16 -1.67 -5.61 5.12
C GLU A 16 -1.11 -7.02 4.94
N LYS A 17 -1.95 -8.01 4.62
CA LYS A 17 -1.57 -9.42 4.46
C LYS A 17 -1.09 -9.74 3.05
N GLN A 18 -1.27 -8.81 2.11
CA GLN A 18 -0.79 -8.95 0.75
C GLN A 18 0.73 -8.95 0.69
N SER A 19 1.27 -9.47 -0.41
CA SER A 19 2.72 -9.44 -0.66
C SER A 19 3.28 -8.02 -0.56
N LEU A 20 4.54 -7.88 -0.13
CA LEU A 20 5.23 -6.58 -0.11
C LEU A 20 5.17 -5.85 -1.47
N THR A 21 5.27 -6.58 -2.57
CA THR A 21 5.16 -6.04 -3.94
C THR A 21 3.77 -5.48 -4.21
N THR A 22 2.72 -6.21 -3.80
CA THR A 22 1.33 -5.75 -3.92
C THR A 22 1.09 -4.50 -3.08
N ARG A 23 1.56 -4.49 -1.83
CA ARG A 23 1.46 -3.34 -0.92
C ARG A 23 2.16 -2.09 -1.48
N ARG A 24 3.35 -2.24 -2.08
CA ARG A 24 4.07 -1.14 -2.75
C ARG A 24 3.31 -0.61 -3.98
N ARG A 25 2.82 -1.50 -4.84
CA ARG A 25 2.00 -1.10 -6.00
C ARG A 25 0.74 -0.35 -5.58
N TRP A 26 0.08 -0.81 -4.52
CA TRP A 26 -1.08 -0.11 -3.97
C TRP A 26 -0.71 1.32 -3.54
N TRP A 27 0.40 1.47 -2.80
CA TRP A 27 0.89 2.77 -2.36
C TRP A 27 1.22 3.72 -3.52
N GLU A 28 1.86 3.22 -4.57
CA GLU A 28 2.15 3.99 -5.79
C GLU A 28 0.88 4.44 -6.51
N LYS A 29 -0.10 3.54 -6.67
CA LYS A 29 -1.41 3.87 -7.26
C LYS A 29 -2.14 4.93 -6.46
N PHE A 30 -2.15 4.81 -5.13
CA PHE A 30 -2.75 5.81 -4.25
C PHE A 30 -2.10 7.18 -4.45
N LEU A 31 -0.76 7.26 -4.39
CA LEU A 31 -0.03 8.52 -4.60
C LEU A 31 -0.33 9.15 -5.95
N ASN A 32 -0.29 8.37 -7.03
CA ASN A 32 -0.57 8.84 -8.38
C ASN A 32 -1.99 9.42 -8.49
N MET A 33 -2.98 8.76 -7.88
CA MET A 33 -4.35 9.26 -7.80
C MET A 33 -4.42 10.60 -7.07
N THR A 34 -3.72 10.77 -5.94
CA THR A 34 -3.72 12.05 -5.21
C THR A 34 -3.11 13.20 -6.03
N ILE A 35 -2.11 12.90 -6.86
CA ILE A 35 -1.47 13.89 -7.74
C ILE A 35 -2.40 14.25 -8.89
N GLN A 36 -2.97 13.26 -9.58
CA GLN A 36 -3.86 13.48 -10.73
C GLN A 36 -5.12 14.24 -10.36
N ALA A 37 -5.69 13.95 -9.19
CA ALA A 37 -6.89 14.61 -8.72
C ALA A 37 -6.63 15.90 -7.92
N GLY A 38 -5.36 16.31 -7.77
CA GLY A 38 -4.98 17.57 -7.10
C GLY A 38 -5.41 17.62 -5.63
N TRP A 39 -5.33 16.51 -4.91
CA TRP A 39 -5.85 16.43 -3.55
C TRP A 39 -5.04 17.27 -2.56
N THR A 40 -5.75 17.96 -1.68
CA THR A 40 -5.15 18.62 -0.51
C THR A 40 -4.67 17.57 0.49
N ASP A 41 -3.70 17.92 1.35
CA ASP A 41 -3.20 16.98 2.36
C ASP A 41 -4.29 16.50 3.33
N GLN A 42 -5.30 17.34 3.63
CA GLN A 42 -6.46 16.93 4.42
C GLN A 42 -7.30 15.85 3.72
N MET A 43 -7.56 16.02 2.42
CA MET A 43 -8.24 15.01 1.61
C MET A 43 -7.44 13.71 1.54
N LYS A 44 -6.12 13.79 1.35
CA LYS A 44 -5.24 12.62 1.36
C LYS A 44 -5.36 11.85 2.67
N ILE A 45 -5.30 12.53 3.82
CA ILE A 45 -5.42 11.89 5.13
C ILE A 45 -6.79 11.21 5.30
N TYR A 46 -7.86 11.90 4.91
CA TYR A 46 -9.22 11.37 5.01
C TYR A 46 -9.42 10.13 4.14
N GLU A 47 -9.16 10.24 2.83
CA GLU A 47 -9.34 9.14 1.87
C GLU A 47 -8.36 7.99 2.13
N PHE A 48 -7.15 8.30 2.57
CA PHE A 48 -6.21 7.26 2.98
C PHE A 48 -6.77 6.44 4.14
N LYS A 49 -7.36 7.08 5.15
CA LYS A 49 -7.97 6.37 6.30
C LYS A 49 -9.19 5.52 5.89
N THR A 50 -10.00 5.97 4.94
CA THR A 50 -11.19 5.23 4.49
C THR A 50 -10.82 3.96 3.73
N MET A 51 -9.74 4.01 2.94
CA MET A 51 -9.25 2.87 2.15
C MET A 51 -8.40 1.86 2.95
N MET A 52 -8.17 2.09 4.25
CA MET A 52 -7.38 1.16 5.07
C MET A 52 -8.24 -0.01 5.57
N SER A 53 -7.63 -1.21 5.64
CA SER A 53 -8.20 -2.33 6.41
C SER A 53 -8.46 -1.94 7.88
N PRO A 54 -9.29 -2.70 8.61
CA PRO A 54 -9.49 -2.46 10.04
C PRO A 54 -8.18 -2.49 10.85
N ALA A 55 -7.25 -3.41 10.52
CA ALA A 55 -5.97 -3.52 11.22
C ALA A 55 -5.08 -2.29 10.94
N ALA A 56 -4.98 -1.87 9.68
CA ALA A 56 -4.23 -0.69 9.30
C ALA A 56 -4.83 0.59 9.91
N ARG A 57 -6.16 0.72 9.98
CA ARG A 57 -6.83 1.82 10.69
C ARG A 57 -6.50 1.84 12.18
N ASN A 58 -6.51 0.69 12.83
CA ASN A 58 -6.15 0.57 14.25
C ASN A 58 -4.68 0.97 14.48
N TRP A 59 -3.76 0.55 13.62
CA TRP A 59 -2.37 1.02 13.65
C TRP A 59 -2.28 2.54 13.46
N MET A 60 -3.00 3.10 12.49
CA MET A 60 -3.03 4.55 12.30
C MET A 60 -3.48 5.26 13.56
N ASP A 61 -4.52 4.79 14.23
CA ASP A 61 -5.08 5.43 15.43
C ASP A 61 -4.16 5.37 16.65
N GLN A 62 -3.19 4.44 16.67
CA GLN A 62 -2.11 4.40 17.66
C GLN A 62 -1.04 5.50 17.44
N LEU A 63 -0.97 6.08 16.24
CA LEU A 63 -0.02 7.15 15.96
C LEU A 63 -0.39 8.44 16.69
N GLY A 64 0.63 9.17 17.15
CA GLY A 64 0.45 10.47 17.79
C GLY A 64 -0.29 11.46 16.87
N LYS A 65 -1.12 12.33 17.46
CA LYS A 65 -1.94 13.32 16.71
C LYS A 65 -1.12 14.11 15.69
N ARG A 66 0.10 14.55 16.06
CA ARG A 66 1.03 15.30 15.19
C ARG A 66 1.43 14.54 13.91
N VAL A 67 1.45 13.22 13.96
CA VAL A 67 1.72 12.35 12.80
C VAL A 67 0.45 12.22 11.98
N ARG A 68 -0.68 11.84 12.61
CA ARG A 68 -1.95 11.60 11.92
C ARG A 68 -2.49 12.81 11.15
N THR A 69 -2.24 14.03 11.63
CA THR A 69 -2.74 15.26 10.99
C THR A 69 -1.77 15.87 9.98
N ASN A 70 -0.62 15.24 9.71
CA ASN A 70 0.36 15.73 8.75
C ASN A 70 0.65 14.65 7.72
N TRP A 71 0.25 14.90 6.47
CA TRP A 71 0.36 13.91 5.38
C TRP A 71 1.79 13.40 5.20
N GLY A 72 2.79 14.29 5.17
CA GLY A 72 4.18 13.90 4.98
C GLY A 72 4.72 12.99 6.08
N ARG A 73 4.32 13.20 7.33
CA ARG A 73 4.69 12.33 8.47
C ARG A 73 3.93 11.01 8.42
N LEU A 74 2.62 11.05 8.20
CA LEU A 74 1.79 9.85 8.11
C LEU A 74 2.26 8.93 6.98
N ALA A 75 2.48 9.48 5.77
CA ALA A 75 2.97 8.76 4.62
C ALA A 75 4.33 8.11 4.87
N ARG A 76 5.22 8.78 5.61
CA ARG A 76 6.53 8.24 5.99
C ARG A 76 6.39 7.04 6.92
N GLU A 77 5.59 7.16 7.97
CA GLU A 77 5.36 6.05 8.91
C GLU A 77 4.69 4.88 8.21
N PHE A 78 3.71 5.13 7.34
CA PHE A 78 3.05 4.08 6.59
C PHE A 78 4.00 3.36 5.64
N ASN A 79 4.79 4.11 4.88
CA ASN A 79 5.77 3.52 3.97
C ASN A 79 6.81 2.69 4.74
N ARG A 80 7.24 3.15 5.92
CA ARG A 80 8.15 2.40 6.80
C ARG A 80 7.51 1.09 7.29
N GLU A 81 6.29 1.15 7.80
CA GLU A 81 5.58 0.02 8.41
C GLU A 81 5.20 -1.04 7.35
N TYR A 82 4.55 -0.61 6.26
CA TYR A 82 3.87 -1.54 5.36
C TYR A 82 4.54 -1.69 3.99
N CYS A 83 5.43 -0.78 3.59
CA CYS A 83 6.10 -0.85 2.28
C CYS A 83 7.62 -1.12 2.34
N LYS A 84 8.23 -0.98 3.53
CA LYS A 84 9.67 -1.16 3.75
C LYS A 84 10.02 -2.11 4.89
N SER A 85 9.06 -2.53 5.72
CA SER A 85 9.32 -3.60 6.69
C SER A 85 9.87 -4.82 5.97
N ARG A 86 10.87 -5.48 6.59
CA ARG A 86 11.53 -6.66 6.00
C ARG A 86 10.43 -7.64 5.58
N VAL A 87 10.53 -8.10 4.34
CA VAL A 87 9.76 -9.25 3.84
C VAL A 87 9.81 -10.32 4.93
N SER A 88 8.65 -10.78 5.41
CA SER A 88 8.66 -11.87 6.38
C SER A 88 9.36 -13.08 5.75
N ASP A 89 10.02 -13.92 6.54
CA ASP A 89 10.73 -15.08 5.99
C ASP A 89 9.77 -16.03 5.23
N SER A 90 8.48 -16.03 5.59
CA SER A 90 7.43 -16.72 4.83
C SER A 90 7.17 -16.11 3.44
N GLU A 91 7.09 -14.79 3.32
CA GLU A 91 6.95 -14.13 2.00
C GLU A 91 8.19 -14.35 1.12
N LYS A 92 9.40 -14.40 1.70
CA LYS A 92 10.61 -14.80 0.96
C LYS A 92 10.49 -16.23 0.44
N TYR A 93 10.12 -17.17 1.30
CA TYR A 93 10.00 -18.58 0.95
C TYR A 93 9.03 -18.81 -0.22
N TYR A 94 7.85 -18.18 -0.21
CA TYR A 94 6.90 -18.31 -1.32
C TYR A 94 7.36 -17.61 -2.59
N THR A 95 8.04 -16.46 -2.48
CA THR A 95 8.59 -15.76 -3.65
C THR A 95 9.73 -16.56 -4.29
N GLU A 96 10.66 -17.09 -3.49
CA GLU A 96 11.75 -17.95 -3.94
C GLU A 96 11.23 -19.26 -4.55
N LYS A 97 10.18 -19.85 -3.98
CA LYS A 97 9.53 -21.03 -4.55
C LYS A 97 8.89 -20.73 -5.91
N GLN A 98 8.19 -19.60 -6.04
CA GLN A 98 7.56 -19.20 -7.31
C GLN A 98 8.59 -18.88 -8.40
N PHE A 99 9.68 -18.18 -8.07
CA PHE A 99 10.78 -17.96 -9.02
C PHE A 99 11.54 -19.26 -9.35
N GLY A 100 11.73 -20.15 -8.37
CA GLY A 100 12.34 -21.46 -8.59
C GLY A 100 11.49 -22.37 -9.47
N GLU A 101 10.16 -22.35 -9.32
CA GLU A 101 9.22 -23.08 -10.19
C GLU A 101 9.22 -22.54 -11.63
N VAL A 102 9.23 -21.21 -11.82
CA VAL A 102 9.28 -20.58 -13.15
C VAL A 102 10.61 -20.90 -13.87
N LEU A 103 11.75 -20.81 -13.17
CA LEU A 103 13.04 -21.17 -13.74
C LEU A 103 13.15 -22.67 -14.07
N TYR A 104 12.54 -23.54 -13.25
CA TYR A 104 12.50 -24.97 -13.52
C TYR A 104 11.69 -25.27 -14.79
N ASP A 105 10.53 -24.62 -14.97
CA ASP A 105 9.69 -24.78 -16.16
C ASP A 105 10.41 -24.30 -17.45
N GLU A 106 11.07 -23.13 -17.39
CA GLU A 106 11.87 -22.59 -18.53
C GLU A 106 13.06 -23.47 -18.90
N THR A 107 13.71 -24.14 -17.94
CA THR A 107 14.86 -25.03 -18.22
C THR A 107 14.47 -26.42 -18.74
N VAL A 108 13.22 -26.85 -18.53
CA VAL A 108 12.73 -28.18 -18.93
C VAL A 108 11.99 -28.13 -20.28
N GLN A 109 11.52 -26.96 -20.70
CA GLN A 109 10.86 -26.74 -22.00
C GLN A 109 11.77 -26.14 -23.09
N GLY A 110 13.05 -25.90 -22.80
CA GLY A 110 14.06 -25.37 -23.73
C GLY A 110 14.94 -26.43 -24.40
#